data_AF-A0A2P6WC05-F1
#
_entry.id   AF-A0A2P6WC05-F1
#
_cell.length_a   1.000
_cell.length_b   1.000
_cell.length_c   1.000
_cell.angle_alpha   90.00
_cell.angle_beta   90.00
_cell.angle_gamma   90.00
#
_symmetry.space_group_name_H-M   'P 1'
#
loop_
_entity.id
_entity.type
_entity.pdbx_description
1 polymer ?
#
loop_
_entity_poly.entity_id
_entity_poly.type
_entity_poly.pdbx_seq_one_letter_code
_entity_poly.pdbx_strand_id
1 'polypeptide(L)'
;MQDNRHFRRRLQYVLLVLICIACFDVAGQQASPKPQEPLWIDFDLENIPEPKARAAGYIYDFAYGTFFLQIREAFDVPRHARQITHHPKEALNVNSVDEVPNSSWFVNRNGRSRMTVEEIRWGPNQTSGPAPGKLKVIRGKNEGISPGFWIKDSRGDIYILKFDPKNYPEMASAAEVISTKLLFAIGYNVPQNTIFRFRSEDLEIDAKATVRDQLNRKKKMERTDLDGILDKVARQSDGSFRALASKLLSGKPKGGFHFEGVRKDDPNDIIPHEDRRDLRGLRVFASWIDHNDLRVGNTLDMYVAENGRKFLRHYLLDFGSTLGSETDQANESFVGHEHQMDLGEARKQLVTFGIKQPSWRSHPEPVRYSSIGRWSANGFDPRTWKQNFPLTAFDNLTDSDARWAARIVNSFSDEQIAAAVFCGELSDPEAAKYLTRELTLRRNAIRDAFLGSQE
;
A
#
# COMPACT_ATOMS: atom_id res chain seq x y z
N MET A 1 25.25 -27.45 54.17
CA MET A 1 24.72 -28.31 53.07
C MET A 1 23.19 -28.55 53.12
N GLN A 2 22.39 -27.70 53.79
CA GLN A 2 20.91 -27.81 53.76
C GLN A 2 20.22 -26.78 52.84
N ASP A 3 20.90 -25.70 52.47
CA ASP A 3 20.30 -24.57 51.73
C ASP A 3 20.10 -24.84 50.22
N ASN A 4 20.96 -25.69 49.63
CA ASN A 4 20.95 -25.97 48.19
C ASN A 4 19.79 -26.89 47.74
N ARG A 5 19.10 -27.55 48.68
CA ARG A 5 17.96 -28.44 48.38
C ARG A 5 16.65 -27.67 48.21
N HIS A 6 16.47 -26.56 48.93
CA HIS A 6 15.29 -25.71 48.77
C HIS A 6 15.34 -24.90 47.47
N PHE A 7 16.52 -24.41 47.09
CA PHE A 7 16.71 -23.71 45.82
C PHE A 7 16.46 -24.62 44.61
N ARG A 8 17.03 -25.85 44.61
CA ARG A 8 16.79 -26.83 43.53
C ARG A 8 15.32 -27.24 43.42
N ARG A 9 14.61 -27.44 44.54
CA ARG A 9 13.17 -27.74 44.52
C ARG A 9 12.36 -26.57 43.95
N ARG A 10 12.65 -25.33 44.36
CA ARG A 10 11.96 -24.13 43.82
C ARG A 10 12.21 -23.95 42.33
N LEU A 11 13.45 -24.20 41.87
CA LEU A 11 13.78 -24.16 40.44
C LEU A 11 13.07 -25.25 39.64
N GLN A 12 12.94 -26.47 40.19
CA GLN A 12 12.16 -27.55 39.58
C GLN A 12 10.67 -27.22 39.50
N TYR A 13 10.09 -26.59 40.52
CA TYR A 13 8.69 -26.15 40.49
C TYR A 13 8.47 -25.01 39.48
N VAL A 14 9.40 -24.06 39.36
CA VAL A 14 9.33 -23.01 38.34
C VAL A 14 9.46 -23.60 36.94
N LEU A 15 10.36 -24.57 36.73
CA LEU A 15 10.48 -25.26 35.44
C LEU A 15 9.22 -26.07 35.10
N LEU A 16 8.62 -26.76 36.07
CA LEU A 16 7.36 -27.50 35.89
C LEU A 16 6.18 -26.58 35.57
N VAL A 17 6.09 -25.42 36.23
CA VAL A 17 5.06 -24.41 35.93
C VAL A 17 5.27 -23.84 34.52
N LEU A 18 6.51 -23.56 34.12
CA LEU A 18 6.82 -23.09 32.76
C LEU A 18 6.53 -24.15 31.68
N ILE A 19 6.79 -25.43 31.96
CA ILE A 19 6.44 -26.55 31.06
C ILE A 19 4.91 -26.72 31.00
N CYS A 20 4.20 -26.61 32.13
CA CYS A 20 2.74 -26.65 32.14
C CYS A 20 2.13 -25.48 31.37
N ILE A 21 2.63 -24.25 31.52
CA ILE A 21 2.19 -23.08 30.73
C ILE A 21 2.48 -23.30 29.23
N ALA A 22 3.63 -23.90 28.87
CA ALA A 22 3.95 -24.25 27.49
C ALA A 22 3.08 -25.39 26.93
N CYS A 23 2.56 -26.28 27.77
CA CYS A 23 1.66 -27.36 27.36
C CYS A 23 0.18 -26.97 27.29
N PHE A 24 -0.24 -25.88 27.95
CA PHE A 24 -1.64 -25.41 27.91
C PHE A 24 -2.01 -24.66 26.62
N ASP A 25 -1.05 -24.30 25.77
CA ASP A 25 -1.31 -23.69 24.44
C ASP A 25 -1.28 -24.69 23.26
N VAL A 26 -0.98 -25.96 23.51
CA VAL A 26 -0.87 -26.98 22.43
C VAL A 26 -2.20 -27.73 22.20
N ALA A 27 -3.19 -27.56 23.08
CA ALA A 27 -4.48 -28.21 22.97
C ALA A 27 -5.58 -27.19 22.61
N GLY A 28 -5.63 -26.76 21.35
CA GLY A 28 -6.68 -25.82 20.94
C GLY A 28 -6.68 -25.26 19.52
N GLN A 29 -5.95 -25.84 18.57
CA GLN A 29 -6.24 -25.64 17.14
C GLN A 29 -6.82 -26.92 16.57
N GLN A 30 -8.07 -27.21 16.95
CA GLN A 30 -8.92 -27.96 16.03
C GLN A 30 -9.03 -27.09 14.79
N ALA A 31 -8.36 -27.51 13.71
CA ALA A 31 -8.63 -26.97 12.39
C ALA A 31 -10.15 -27.08 12.18
N SER A 32 -10.85 -25.93 12.21
CA SER A 32 -12.26 -25.90 11.84
C SER A 32 -12.40 -26.66 10.53
N PRO A 33 -13.30 -27.65 10.42
CA PRO A 33 -13.45 -28.42 9.21
C PRO A 33 -13.64 -27.45 8.06
N LYS A 34 -12.67 -27.40 7.13
CA LYS A 34 -12.77 -26.57 5.94
C LYS A 34 -14.09 -26.95 5.26
N PRO A 35 -14.99 -25.99 4.98
CA PRO A 35 -16.22 -26.31 4.26
C PRO A 35 -15.85 -27.06 2.98
N GLN A 36 -16.54 -28.17 2.70
CA GLN A 36 -16.24 -29.01 1.54
C GLN A 36 -16.36 -28.21 0.23
N GLU A 37 -17.23 -27.20 0.20
CA GLU A 37 -17.34 -26.26 -0.90
C GLU A 37 -16.55 -24.96 -0.62
N PRO A 38 -15.81 -24.43 -1.62
CA PRO A 38 -15.07 -23.19 -1.45
C PRO A 38 -15.99 -21.99 -1.30
N LEU A 39 -15.85 -21.28 -0.17
CA LEU A 39 -16.44 -19.96 0.01
C LEU A 39 -15.79 -18.98 -0.98
N TRP A 40 -16.60 -18.34 -1.82
CA TRP A 40 -16.13 -17.38 -2.82
C TRP A 40 -16.53 -15.93 -2.53
N ILE A 41 -17.44 -15.73 -1.59
CA ILE A 41 -17.86 -14.43 -1.09
C ILE A 41 -17.84 -14.51 0.43
N ASP A 42 -17.10 -13.63 1.08
CA ASP A 42 -17.00 -13.52 2.52
C ASP A 42 -18.28 -12.91 3.13
N PHE A 43 -18.49 -13.12 4.42
CA PHE A 43 -19.68 -12.66 5.14
C PHE A 43 -19.55 -11.21 5.65
N ASP A 44 -18.58 -10.44 5.17
CA ASP A 44 -18.26 -9.08 5.64
C ASP A 44 -19.00 -7.94 4.91
N LEU A 45 -19.99 -8.31 4.10
CA LEU A 45 -20.83 -7.39 3.34
C LEU A 45 -22.21 -7.16 3.99
N GLU A 46 -22.41 -7.57 5.24
CA GLU A 46 -23.70 -7.43 5.94
C GLU A 46 -23.98 -6.00 6.41
N ASN A 47 -25.25 -5.71 6.71
CA ASN A 47 -25.65 -4.39 7.19
C ASN A 47 -25.07 -4.11 8.59
N ILE A 48 -24.36 -2.98 8.72
CA ILE A 48 -23.81 -2.50 9.99
C ILE A 48 -24.33 -1.09 10.34
N PRO A 49 -24.41 -0.76 11.64
CA PRO A 49 -24.56 0.63 12.07
C PRO A 49 -23.39 1.50 11.56
N GLU A 50 -23.66 2.77 11.24
CA GLU A 50 -22.62 3.68 10.75
C GLU A 50 -21.45 3.82 11.76
N PRO A 51 -20.22 3.40 11.42
CA PRO A 51 -19.09 3.45 12.34
C PRO A 51 -18.60 4.88 12.61
N LYS A 52 -17.79 5.06 13.67
CA LYS A 52 -17.18 6.35 14.00
C LYS A 52 -16.06 6.70 13.03
N ALA A 53 -15.87 7.98 12.71
CA ALA A 53 -14.69 8.39 11.96
C ALA A 53 -13.43 8.29 12.83
N ARG A 54 -12.33 7.79 12.27
CA ARG A 54 -11.01 7.75 12.89
C ARG A 54 -10.11 8.80 12.24
N ALA A 55 -9.28 9.46 13.06
CA ALA A 55 -8.23 10.31 12.53
C ALA A 55 -7.00 9.45 12.24
N ALA A 56 -6.38 9.64 11.07
CA ALA A 56 -5.02 9.18 10.81
C ALA A 56 -4.05 10.34 11.10
N GLY A 57 -2.83 10.03 11.53
CA GLY A 57 -1.83 11.05 11.83
C GLY A 57 -0.44 10.54 11.54
N TYR A 58 0.26 11.19 10.60
CA TYR A 58 1.61 10.79 10.17
C TYR A 58 2.58 10.60 11.33
N ILE A 59 2.61 11.53 12.30
CA ILE A 59 3.51 11.44 13.46
C ILE A 59 3.19 10.22 14.32
N TYR A 60 1.91 9.88 14.47
CA TYR A 60 1.48 8.69 15.19
C TYR A 60 1.88 7.42 14.44
N ASP A 61 1.58 7.34 13.14
CA ASP A 61 1.93 6.20 12.29
C ASP A 61 3.45 5.97 12.28
N PHE A 62 4.24 7.05 12.15
CA PHE A 62 5.70 7.00 12.23
C PHE A 62 6.16 6.54 13.61
N ALA A 63 5.71 7.15 14.71
CA ALA A 63 6.15 6.75 16.04
C ALA A 63 5.78 5.29 16.35
N TYR A 64 4.57 4.88 15.98
CA TYR A 64 4.05 3.55 16.20
C TYR A 64 4.81 2.48 15.41
N GLY A 65 4.86 2.59 14.08
CA GLY A 65 5.53 1.62 13.22
C GLY A 65 7.04 1.57 13.46
N THR A 66 7.67 2.73 13.64
CA THR A 66 9.14 2.84 13.70
C THR A 66 9.73 2.42 15.05
N PHE A 67 9.07 2.72 16.17
CA PHE A 67 9.61 2.43 17.50
C PHE A 67 8.82 1.35 18.23
N PHE A 68 7.52 1.56 18.42
CA PHE A 68 6.73 0.69 19.29
C PHE A 68 6.50 -0.69 18.68
N LEU A 69 6.22 -0.75 17.38
CA LEU A 69 5.95 -2.00 16.69
C LEU A 69 7.19 -2.90 16.66
N GLN A 70 8.33 -2.39 16.20
CA GLN A 70 9.58 -3.17 16.14
C GLN A 70 10.01 -3.69 17.51
N ILE A 71 9.85 -2.88 18.57
CA ILE A 71 10.14 -3.32 19.95
C ILE A 71 9.15 -4.41 20.37
N ARG A 72 7.85 -4.20 20.17
CA ARG A 72 6.81 -5.18 20.55
C ARG A 72 7.05 -6.52 19.86
N GLU A 73 7.33 -6.50 18.56
CA GLU A 73 7.60 -7.70 17.78
C GLU A 73 8.88 -8.41 18.21
N ALA A 74 9.94 -7.68 18.56
CA ALA A 74 11.17 -8.27 19.09
C ALA A 74 10.98 -9.02 20.42
N PHE A 75 9.90 -8.72 21.16
CA PHE A 75 9.52 -9.39 22.41
C PHE A 75 8.31 -10.32 22.27
N ASP A 76 7.81 -10.57 21.05
CA ASP A 76 6.74 -11.54 20.79
C ASP A 76 7.30 -12.96 20.80
N VAL A 77 7.52 -13.48 22.01
CA VAL A 77 8.07 -14.83 22.23
C VAL A 77 7.24 -15.91 21.56
N PRO A 78 5.89 -15.91 21.62
CA PRO A 78 5.07 -16.88 20.89
C PRO A 78 5.30 -16.84 19.37
N ARG A 79 5.40 -15.66 18.76
CA ARG A 79 5.70 -15.51 17.33
C ARG A 79 7.06 -16.07 16.97
N HIS A 80 8.09 -15.74 17.75
CA HIS A 80 9.44 -16.26 17.51
C HIS A 80 9.53 -17.76 17.70
N ALA A 81 8.85 -18.32 18.70
CA ALA A 81 8.78 -19.76 18.91
C ALA A 81 8.15 -20.45 17.68
N ARG A 82 7.01 -19.94 17.19
CA ARG A 82 6.35 -20.42 15.96
C ARG A 82 7.26 -20.35 14.72
N GLN A 83 8.02 -19.26 14.56
CA GLN A 83 8.95 -19.11 13.45
C GLN A 83 10.09 -20.11 13.52
N ILE A 84 10.69 -20.30 14.70
CA ILE A 84 11.81 -21.23 14.92
C ILE A 84 11.35 -22.69 14.76
N THR A 85 10.12 -23.02 15.14
CA THR A 85 9.56 -24.36 14.95
C THR A 85 8.96 -24.59 13.56
N HIS A 86 9.09 -23.63 12.63
CA HIS A 86 8.52 -23.70 11.28
C HIS A 86 6.99 -23.91 11.27
N HIS A 87 6.30 -23.35 12.25
CA HIS A 87 4.83 -23.37 12.39
C HIS A 87 4.28 -21.94 12.54
N PRO A 88 4.45 -21.05 11.54
CA PRO A 88 3.87 -19.72 11.58
C PRO A 88 2.33 -19.80 11.65
N LYS A 89 1.71 -18.74 12.15
CA LYS A 89 0.24 -18.66 12.20
C LYS A 89 -0.31 -18.45 10.79
N GLU A 90 -1.06 -19.40 10.27
CA GLU A 90 -1.69 -19.29 8.94
C GLU A 90 -2.78 -18.22 8.92
N ALA A 91 -3.04 -17.69 7.72
CA ALA A 91 -4.10 -16.69 7.50
C ALA A 91 -5.50 -17.30 7.67
N LEU A 92 -6.45 -16.49 8.12
CA LEU A 92 -7.79 -16.96 8.50
C LEU A 92 -8.84 -16.82 7.39
N ASN A 93 -8.67 -15.88 6.45
CA ASN A 93 -9.62 -15.65 5.37
C ASN A 93 -9.26 -16.39 4.07
N VAL A 94 -8.98 -17.68 4.22
CA VAL A 94 -8.60 -18.57 3.11
C VAL A 94 -9.65 -19.67 2.97
N ASN A 95 -10.14 -19.88 1.75
CA ASN A 95 -11.15 -20.91 1.47
C ASN A 95 -10.53 -22.32 1.33
N SER A 96 -11.38 -23.31 1.05
CA SER A 96 -10.94 -24.71 0.95
C SER A 96 -10.02 -25.02 -0.25
N VAL A 97 -9.91 -24.11 -1.22
CA VAL A 97 -9.04 -24.24 -2.40
C VAL A 97 -7.82 -23.31 -2.35
N ASP A 98 -7.45 -22.83 -1.16
CA ASP A 98 -6.26 -21.98 -0.94
C ASP A 98 -6.34 -20.60 -1.63
N GLU A 99 -7.55 -20.05 -1.72
CA GLU A 99 -7.83 -18.71 -2.29
C GLU A 99 -8.49 -17.77 -1.28
N VAL A 100 -8.35 -16.46 -1.52
CA VAL A 100 -9.06 -15.42 -0.76
C VAL A 100 -10.45 -15.19 -1.37
N PRO A 101 -11.56 -15.32 -0.61
CA PRO A 101 -12.90 -14.99 -1.10
C PRO A 101 -13.05 -13.50 -1.45
N ASN A 102 -14.00 -13.17 -2.32
CA ASN A 102 -14.40 -11.79 -2.54
C ASN A 102 -15.00 -11.21 -1.25
N SER A 103 -14.64 -9.99 -0.88
CA SER A 103 -14.96 -9.37 0.40
C SER A 103 -15.03 -7.85 0.28
N SER A 104 -15.29 -7.15 1.39
CA SER A 104 -15.18 -5.69 1.43
C SER A 104 -13.74 -5.18 1.26
N TRP A 105 -12.74 -6.06 1.39
CA TRP A 105 -11.30 -5.78 1.30
C TRP A 105 -10.72 -6.06 -0.09
N PHE A 106 -11.14 -7.17 -0.70
CA PHE A 106 -10.51 -7.72 -1.89
C PHE A 106 -11.53 -8.39 -2.81
N VAL A 107 -11.41 -8.17 -4.11
CA VAL A 107 -12.24 -8.81 -5.14
C VAL A 107 -11.33 -9.47 -6.16
N ASN A 108 -11.48 -10.78 -6.36
CA ASN A 108 -10.71 -11.53 -7.35
C ASN A 108 -10.98 -11.00 -8.76
N ARG A 109 -9.93 -10.49 -9.41
CA ARG A 109 -9.95 -10.02 -10.81
C ARG A 109 -8.96 -10.82 -11.65
N ASN A 110 -7.87 -10.22 -12.13
CA ASN A 110 -6.96 -10.82 -13.11
C ASN A 110 -6.40 -12.19 -12.70
N GLY A 111 -6.09 -12.35 -11.41
CA GLY A 111 -5.56 -13.60 -10.86
C GLY A 111 -6.49 -14.82 -10.95
N ARG A 112 -7.80 -14.59 -11.13
CA ARG A 112 -8.80 -15.65 -11.27
C ARG A 112 -9.50 -15.64 -12.62
N SER A 113 -9.92 -14.46 -13.07
CA SER A 113 -10.54 -14.22 -14.37
C SER A 113 -9.67 -13.22 -15.09
N ARG A 114 -8.84 -13.73 -16.02
CA ARG A 114 -7.86 -12.91 -16.73
C ARG A 114 -8.55 -11.73 -17.41
N MET A 115 -8.09 -10.53 -17.10
CA MET A 115 -8.63 -9.29 -17.65
C MET A 115 -8.12 -9.06 -19.07
N THR A 116 -8.88 -8.40 -19.93
CA THR A 116 -8.35 -7.93 -21.22
C THR A 116 -7.40 -6.74 -21.03
N VAL A 117 -6.64 -6.41 -22.07
CA VAL A 117 -5.79 -5.21 -22.09
C VAL A 117 -6.61 -3.94 -21.86
N GLU A 118 -7.80 -3.87 -22.45
CA GLU A 118 -8.73 -2.74 -22.30
C GLU A 118 -9.25 -2.63 -20.87
N GLU A 119 -9.57 -3.76 -20.23
CA GLU A 119 -9.98 -3.80 -18.83
C GLU A 119 -8.86 -3.36 -17.88
N ILE A 120 -7.60 -3.72 -18.15
CA ILE A 120 -6.44 -3.22 -17.40
C ILE A 120 -6.30 -1.71 -17.56
N ARG A 121 -6.43 -1.19 -18.79
CA ARG A 121 -6.34 0.26 -19.06
C ARG A 121 -7.46 1.04 -18.39
N TRP A 122 -8.67 0.49 -18.41
CA TRP A 122 -9.82 1.10 -17.75
C TRP A 122 -9.67 1.04 -16.23
N GLY A 123 -9.31 -0.11 -15.66
CA GLY A 123 -9.11 -0.32 -14.24
C GLY A 123 -10.33 0.11 -13.40
N PRO A 124 -10.14 0.88 -12.31
CA PRO A 124 -11.24 1.34 -11.45
C PRO A 124 -12.02 2.54 -12.02
N ASN A 125 -11.69 2.99 -13.24
CA ASN A 125 -12.22 4.24 -13.74
C ASN A 125 -13.74 4.16 -13.97
N GLN A 126 -14.45 5.20 -13.58
CA GLN A 126 -15.86 5.44 -13.91
C GLN A 126 -15.99 6.38 -15.11
N THR A 127 -14.99 7.25 -15.30
CA THR A 127 -14.89 8.21 -16.41
C THR A 127 -13.46 8.27 -16.92
N SER A 128 -13.24 8.93 -18.06
CA SER A 128 -11.89 9.19 -18.61
C SER A 128 -11.08 10.25 -17.83
N GLY A 129 -11.63 10.82 -16.76
CA GLY A 129 -11.05 11.94 -16.00
C GLY A 129 -12.04 13.09 -15.84
N PRO A 130 -11.60 14.25 -15.30
CA PRO A 130 -12.43 15.45 -15.19
C PRO A 130 -13.09 15.85 -16.52
N ALA A 131 -14.34 16.31 -16.46
CA ALA A 131 -15.09 16.76 -17.62
C ALA A 131 -14.44 17.99 -18.28
N PRO A 132 -14.49 18.12 -19.62
CA PRO A 132 -14.09 19.35 -20.29
C PRO A 132 -14.88 20.58 -19.80
N GLY A 133 -14.25 21.75 -19.90
CA GLY A 133 -14.83 23.04 -19.50
C GLY A 133 -14.14 23.65 -18.29
N LYS A 134 -14.78 24.66 -17.68
CA LYS A 134 -14.24 25.35 -16.50
C LYS A 134 -14.22 24.42 -15.29
N LEU A 135 -13.09 24.41 -14.59
CA LEU A 135 -12.85 23.61 -13.40
C LEU A 135 -12.92 24.52 -12.18
N LYS A 136 -13.92 24.28 -11.33
CA LYS A 136 -14.11 25.09 -10.12
C LYS A 136 -13.15 24.62 -9.03
N VAL A 137 -12.17 25.42 -8.67
CA VAL A 137 -11.27 25.16 -7.53
C VAL A 137 -12.03 25.41 -6.24
N ILE A 138 -12.28 24.36 -5.47
CA ILE A 138 -13.14 24.42 -4.26
C ILE A 138 -12.35 24.41 -2.96
N ARG A 139 -11.09 23.94 -2.97
CA ARG A 139 -10.24 23.87 -1.77
C ARG A 139 -8.77 23.62 -2.12
N GLY A 140 -7.83 24.21 -1.38
CA GLY A 140 -6.42 23.78 -1.41
C GLY A 140 -6.20 22.41 -0.77
N LYS A 141 -5.20 21.65 -1.23
CA LYS A 141 -4.75 20.43 -0.56
C LYS A 141 -3.91 20.81 0.67
N ASN A 142 -4.20 20.20 1.81
CA ASN A 142 -3.60 20.54 3.11
C ASN A 142 -2.79 19.39 3.73
N GLU A 143 -2.81 18.22 3.12
CA GLU A 143 -2.22 16.98 3.67
C GLU A 143 -1.37 16.30 2.58
N GLY A 144 -0.32 15.59 2.99
CA GLY A 144 0.69 15.00 2.11
C GLY A 144 1.70 16.00 1.55
N ILE A 145 2.70 15.50 0.84
CA ILE A 145 3.86 16.28 0.38
C ILE A 145 3.60 16.98 -0.95
N SER A 146 2.90 16.32 -1.88
CA SER A 146 2.62 16.89 -3.21
C SER A 146 1.72 18.14 -3.14
N PRO A 147 2.10 19.23 -3.83
CA PRO A 147 1.20 20.35 -4.07
C PRO A 147 -0.08 19.89 -4.76
N GLY A 148 -1.21 20.55 -4.48
CA GLY A 148 -2.47 20.19 -5.08
C GLY A 148 -3.66 21.02 -4.63
N PHE A 149 -4.80 20.79 -5.27
CA PHE A 149 -6.08 21.40 -4.92
C PHE A 149 -7.24 20.54 -5.41
N TRP A 150 -8.39 20.77 -4.81
CA TRP A 150 -9.64 20.10 -5.12
C TRP A 150 -10.38 20.91 -6.18
N ILE A 151 -10.90 20.21 -7.18
CA ILE A 151 -11.75 20.79 -8.22
C ILE A 151 -13.12 20.13 -8.22
N LYS A 152 -14.11 20.86 -8.72
CA LYS A 152 -15.40 20.34 -9.18
C LYS A 152 -15.51 20.61 -10.68
N ASP A 153 -15.73 19.56 -11.46
CA ASP A 153 -15.86 19.68 -12.92
C ASP A 153 -17.28 20.07 -13.36
N SER A 154 -17.52 20.15 -14.67
CA SER A 154 -18.81 20.51 -15.26
C SER A 154 -19.91 19.44 -15.07
N ARG A 155 -19.55 18.17 -14.81
CA ARG A 155 -20.50 17.11 -14.40
C ARG A 155 -20.84 17.17 -12.91
N GLY A 156 -20.08 17.95 -12.15
CA GLY A 156 -20.20 18.04 -10.71
C GLY A 156 -19.41 16.98 -9.94
N ASP A 157 -18.60 16.19 -10.64
CA ASP A 157 -17.64 15.26 -10.03
C ASP A 157 -16.55 16.06 -9.31
N ILE A 158 -16.09 15.56 -8.17
CA ILE A 158 -15.02 16.18 -7.38
C ILE A 158 -13.72 15.38 -7.57
N TYR A 159 -12.64 16.08 -7.87
CA TYR A 159 -11.31 15.51 -8.00
C TYR A 159 -10.30 16.24 -7.13
N ILE A 160 -9.32 15.51 -6.63
CA ILE A 160 -8.09 16.06 -6.07
C ILE A 160 -7.05 16.05 -7.19
N LEU A 161 -6.55 17.23 -7.57
CA LEU A 161 -5.42 17.36 -8.47
C LEU A 161 -4.13 17.35 -7.65
N LYS A 162 -3.25 16.39 -7.92
CA LYS A 162 -1.89 16.33 -7.37
C LYS A 162 -0.90 16.51 -8.52
N PHE A 163 0.22 17.17 -8.25
CA PHE A 163 1.18 17.54 -9.28
C PHE A 163 2.57 16.97 -9.01
N ASP A 164 3.30 16.77 -10.11
CA ASP A 164 4.71 16.41 -10.07
C ASP A 164 5.60 17.62 -9.75
N PRO A 165 6.72 17.41 -9.04
CA PRO A 165 7.71 18.45 -8.79
C PRO A 165 8.43 18.85 -10.10
N LYS A 166 8.95 20.09 -10.17
CA LYS A 166 9.64 20.60 -11.37
C LYS A 166 10.80 19.73 -11.86
N ASN A 167 11.55 19.14 -10.93
CA ASN A 167 12.75 18.37 -11.24
C ASN A 167 12.45 16.93 -11.68
N TYR A 168 11.23 16.43 -11.42
CA TYR A 168 10.80 15.08 -11.76
C TYR A 168 9.41 15.12 -12.40
N PRO A 169 9.27 15.76 -13.58
CA PRO A 169 8.00 15.80 -14.28
C PRO A 169 7.52 14.38 -14.60
N GLU A 170 6.20 14.15 -14.54
CA GLU A 170 5.54 12.87 -14.84
C GLU A 170 5.73 11.74 -13.82
N MET A 171 6.71 11.84 -12.92
CA MET A 171 7.13 10.75 -12.05
C MET A 171 6.02 10.21 -11.13
N ALA A 172 5.53 11.02 -10.20
CA ALA A 172 4.56 10.57 -9.21
C ALA A 172 3.18 10.34 -9.84
N SER A 173 2.80 11.16 -10.83
CA SER A 173 1.54 11.01 -11.55
C SER A 173 1.50 9.73 -12.40
N ALA A 174 2.59 9.38 -13.10
CA ALA A 174 2.68 8.12 -13.83
C ALA A 174 2.69 6.93 -12.87
N ALA A 175 3.52 6.98 -11.82
CA ALA A 175 3.58 5.93 -10.80
C ALA A 175 2.20 5.64 -10.21
N GLU A 176 1.45 6.69 -9.83
CA GLU A 176 0.14 6.49 -9.24
C GLU A 176 -0.86 5.85 -10.21
N VAL A 177 -0.94 6.31 -11.46
CA VAL A 177 -1.89 5.74 -12.43
C VAL A 177 -1.55 4.28 -12.74
N ILE A 178 -0.27 3.96 -12.96
CA ILE A 178 0.19 2.61 -13.27
C ILE A 178 -0.13 1.67 -12.10
N SER A 179 0.28 2.04 -10.89
CA SER A 179 0.04 1.25 -9.68
C SER A 179 -1.45 1.11 -9.35
N THR A 180 -2.27 2.13 -9.64
CA THR A 180 -3.73 2.01 -9.54
C THR A 180 -4.27 0.90 -10.44
N LYS A 181 -3.81 0.81 -11.71
CA LYS A 181 -4.28 -0.24 -12.63
C LYS A 181 -3.87 -1.63 -12.16
N LEU A 182 -2.61 -1.77 -11.71
CA LEU A 182 -2.08 -3.04 -11.23
C LEU A 182 -2.76 -3.50 -9.95
N LEU A 183 -2.91 -2.64 -8.94
CA LEU A 183 -3.57 -2.97 -7.67
C LEU A 183 -5.06 -3.26 -7.83
N PHE A 184 -5.75 -2.53 -8.72
CA PHE A 184 -7.11 -2.89 -9.11
C PHE A 184 -7.15 -4.28 -9.72
N ALA A 185 -6.33 -4.56 -10.74
CA ALA A 185 -6.31 -5.85 -11.41
C ALA A 185 -5.91 -7.02 -10.50
N ILE A 186 -5.06 -6.76 -9.50
CA ILE A 186 -4.73 -7.72 -8.43
C ILE A 186 -6.00 -8.06 -7.63
N GLY A 187 -6.73 -7.05 -7.16
CA GLY A 187 -8.01 -7.25 -6.50
C GLY A 187 -8.40 -6.20 -5.45
N TYR A 188 -7.53 -5.24 -5.14
CA TYR A 188 -7.82 -4.21 -4.14
C TYR A 188 -8.86 -3.21 -4.62
N ASN A 189 -9.56 -2.58 -3.67
CA ASN A 189 -10.34 -1.38 -3.96
C ASN A 189 -9.39 -0.18 -3.96
N VAL A 190 -9.41 0.57 -5.06
CA VAL A 190 -8.56 1.74 -5.28
C VAL A 190 -9.41 2.84 -5.95
N PRO A 191 -9.09 4.13 -5.77
CA PRO A 191 -9.84 5.21 -6.40
C PRO A 191 -9.61 5.25 -7.92
N GLN A 192 -10.49 5.95 -8.63
CA GLN A 192 -10.20 6.36 -10.00
C GLN A 192 -9.07 7.39 -9.98
N ASN A 193 -7.98 7.06 -10.64
CA ASN A 193 -6.81 7.90 -10.84
C ASN A 193 -6.50 7.99 -12.34
N THR A 194 -6.44 9.20 -12.87
CA THR A 194 -6.22 9.48 -14.30
C THR A 194 -5.21 10.60 -14.50
N ILE A 195 -4.38 10.50 -15.53
CA ILE A 195 -3.61 11.65 -16.01
C ILE A 195 -4.57 12.67 -16.60
N PHE A 196 -4.41 13.93 -16.21
CA PHE A 196 -5.24 15.03 -16.67
C PHE A 196 -4.35 16.21 -17.03
N ARG A 197 -4.68 16.89 -18.13
CA ARG A 197 -4.00 18.10 -18.60
C ARG A 197 -4.99 19.25 -18.65
N PHE A 198 -4.58 20.40 -18.16
CA PHE A 198 -5.38 21.62 -18.17
C PHE A 198 -4.48 22.85 -18.29
N ARG A 199 -5.07 24.00 -18.63
CA ARG A 199 -4.39 25.29 -18.63
C ARG A 199 -4.90 26.16 -17.48
N SER A 200 -4.09 27.11 -17.02
CA SER A 200 -4.43 27.92 -15.85
C SER A 200 -5.72 28.76 -16.04
N GLU A 201 -6.02 29.11 -17.30
CA GLU A 201 -7.26 29.77 -17.71
C GLU A 201 -8.51 28.88 -17.60
N ASP A 202 -8.37 27.56 -17.50
CA ASP A 202 -9.49 26.64 -17.28
C ASP A 202 -9.97 26.65 -15.82
N LEU A 203 -9.17 27.20 -14.89
CA LEU A 203 -9.47 27.24 -13.48
C LEU A 203 -10.29 28.48 -13.09
N GLU A 204 -11.38 28.23 -12.36
CA GLU A 204 -12.20 29.26 -11.73
C GLU A 204 -12.23 29.01 -10.21
N ILE A 205 -11.89 30.00 -9.39
CA ILE A 205 -11.93 29.83 -7.93
C ILE A 205 -13.37 29.95 -7.45
N ASP A 206 -13.89 28.90 -6.80
CA ASP A 206 -15.21 28.95 -6.19
C ASP A 206 -15.25 30.04 -5.11
N ALA A 207 -16.34 30.79 -5.03
CA ALA A 207 -16.48 31.89 -4.07
C ALA A 207 -16.28 31.45 -2.60
N LYS A 208 -16.53 30.17 -2.29
CA LYS A 208 -16.35 29.56 -0.96
C LYS A 208 -15.04 28.77 -0.83
N ALA A 209 -14.17 28.82 -1.85
CA ALA A 209 -12.91 28.10 -1.82
C ALA A 209 -12.01 28.58 -0.68
N THR A 210 -11.35 27.61 -0.04
CA THR A 210 -10.45 27.90 1.09
C THR A 210 -9.11 27.20 0.94
N VAL A 211 -8.07 27.81 1.51
CA VAL A 211 -6.70 27.31 1.56
C VAL A 211 -6.15 27.50 2.97
N ARG A 212 -5.09 26.78 3.32
CA ARG A 212 -4.34 27.04 4.56
C ARG A 212 -3.13 27.92 4.27
N ASP A 213 -2.89 28.90 5.13
CA ASP A 213 -1.69 29.73 5.07
C ASP A 213 -0.46 29.00 5.68
N GLN A 214 0.70 29.68 5.68
CA GLN A 214 1.95 29.14 6.22
C GLN A 214 1.89 28.86 7.74
N LEU A 215 0.94 29.46 8.46
CA LEU A 215 0.69 29.21 9.88
C LEU A 215 -0.43 28.17 10.09
N ASN A 216 -0.77 27.41 9.03
CA ASN A 216 -1.81 26.39 9.02
C ASN A 216 -3.23 26.94 9.29
N ARG A 217 -3.46 28.25 9.17
CA ARG A 217 -4.76 28.88 9.40
C ARG A 217 -5.60 28.83 8.13
N LYS A 218 -6.89 28.54 8.27
CA LYS A 218 -7.82 28.49 7.14
C LYS A 218 -8.19 29.91 6.70
N LYS A 219 -8.00 30.24 5.43
CA LYS A 219 -8.41 31.50 4.80
C LYS A 219 -9.17 31.25 3.50
N LYS A 220 -9.84 32.29 2.98
CA LYS A 220 -10.40 32.27 1.62
C LYS A 220 -9.26 32.14 0.61
N MET A 221 -9.47 31.34 -0.43
CA MET A 221 -8.50 31.18 -1.51
C MET A 221 -8.57 32.38 -2.46
N GLU A 222 -7.41 32.94 -2.77
CA GLU A 222 -7.24 34.01 -3.75
C GLU A 222 -6.48 33.50 -4.98
N ARG A 223 -6.47 34.29 -6.06
CA ARG A 223 -5.77 33.92 -7.30
C ARG A 223 -4.27 33.74 -7.08
N THR A 224 -3.67 34.58 -6.26
CA THR A 224 -2.26 34.51 -5.86
C THR A 224 -1.91 33.22 -5.11
N ASP A 225 -2.83 32.66 -4.34
CA ASP A 225 -2.63 31.36 -3.66
C ASP A 225 -2.59 30.22 -4.67
N LEU A 226 -3.49 30.24 -5.65
CA LEU A 226 -3.55 29.24 -6.72
C LEU A 226 -2.32 29.32 -7.62
N ASP A 227 -1.96 30.52 -8.07
CA ASP A 227 -0.77 30.74 -8.89
C ASP A 227 0.50 30.32 -8.12
N GLY A 228 0.59 30.62 -6.82
CA GLY A 228 1.70 30.16 -5.98
C GLY A 228 1.79 28.64 -5.77
N ILE A 229 0.69 27.90 -5.95
CA ILE A 229 0.72 26.42 -6.04
C ILE A 229 1.27 26.00 -7.40
N LEU A 230 0.74 26.56 -8.49
CA LEU A 230 1.13 26.21 -9.86
C LEU A 230 2.59 26.60 -10.18
N ASP A 231 3.13 27.63 -9.54
CA ASP A 231 4.51 28.07 -9.69
C ASP A 231 5.53 27.07 -9.12
N LYS A 232 5.09 26.12 -8.29
CA LYS A 232 5.97 25.12 -7.66
C LYS A 232 6.04 23.78 -8.41
N VAL A 233 5.18 23.59 -9.40
CA VAL A 233 5.00 22.28 -10.05
C VAL A 233 5.55 22.27 -11.47
N ALA A 234 5.69 21.07 -12.05
CA ALA A 234 6.12 20.91 -13.43
C ALA A 234 5.10 21.54 -14.41
N ARG A 235 5.62 22.29 -15.39
CA ARG A 235 4.84 22.88 -16.49
C ARG A 235 5.32 22.30 -17.81
N GLN A 236 4.36 21.95 -18.67
CA GLN A 236 4.63 21.40 -20.00
C GLN A 236 5.12 22.50 -20.96
N SER A 237 5.78 22.10 -22.05
CA SER A 237 6.32 23.03 -23.06
C SER A 237 5.25 23.89 -23.74
N ASP A 238 4.03 23.37 -23.87
CA ASP A 238 2.88 24.07 -24.43
C ASP A 238 2.17 25.00 -23.41
N GLY A 239 2.73 25.10 -22.19
CA GLY A 239 2.22 25.90 -21.10
C GLY A 239 1.11 25.25 -20.27
N SER A 240 0.68 24.03 -20.60
CA SER A 240 -0.29 23.26 -19.81
C SER A 240 0.34 22.65 -18.56
N PHE A 241 -0.51 22.19 -17.64
CA PHE A 241 -0.12 21.46 -16.44
C PHE A 241 -0.58 20.01 -16.55
N ARG A 242 0.32 19.08 -16.24
CA ARG A 242 0.00 17.67 -16.02
C ARG A 242 -0.34 17.48 -14.55
N ALA A 243 -1.46 16.83 -14.28
CA ALA A 243 -1.87 16.45 -12.93
C ALA A 243 -2.32 15.00 -12.90
N LEU A 244 -2.11 14.37 -11.75
CA LEU A 244 -2.94 13.24 -11.34
C LEU A 244 -4.29 13.79 -10.89
N ALA A 245 -5.37 13.35 -11.52
CA ALA A 245 -6.73 13.60 -11.07
C ALA A 245 -7.27 12.37 -10.34
N SER A 246 -7.41 12.46 -9.01
CA SER A 246 -7.97 11.41 -8.16
C SER A 246 -9.43 11.73 -7.84
N LYS A 247 -10.37 10.89 -8.29
CA LYS A 247 -11.82 11.11 -8.10
C LYS A 247 -12.20 10.83 -6.65
N LEU A 248 -13.01 11.71 -6.05
CA LEU A 248 -13.53 11.50 -4.70
C LEU A 248 -14.41 10.23 -4.66
N LEU A 249 -14.12 9.36 -3.70
CA LEU A 249 -14.87 8.12 -3.47
C LEU A 249 -16.30 8.40 -3.01
N SER A 250 -17.23 7.54 -3.39
CA SER A 250 -18.61 7.56 -2.89
C SER A 250 -18.70 7.00 -1.47
N GLY A 251 -19.76 7.38 -0.75
CA GLY A 251 -19.99 6.98 0.64
C GLY A 251 -19.47 8.01 1.64
N LYS A 252 -19.35 7.59 2.90
CA LYS A 252 -18.88 8.44 4.01
C LYS A 252 -17.51 7.97 4.51
N PRO A 253 -16.46 8.81 4.50
CA PRO A 253 -15.13 8.41 4.96
C PRO A 253 -15.11 8.16 6.48
N LYS A 254 -14.46 7.08 6.89
CA LYS A 254 -14.36 6.62 8.30
C LYS A 254 -12.93 6.51 8.82
N GLY A 255 -11.97 7.10 8.11
CA GLY A 255 -10.54 7.05 8.43
C GLY A 255 -9.87 5.81 7.86
N GLY A 256 -8.53 5.72 8.00
CA GLY A 256 -7.79 4.54 7.55
C GLY A 256 -8.02 3.31 8.41
N PHE A 257 -7.85 2.14 7.81
CA PHE A 257 -7.80 0.87 8.52
C PHE A 257 -6.36 0.59 9.01
N HIS A 258 -6.26 -0.18 10.09
CA HIS A 258 -4.96 -0.60 10.65
C HIS A 258 -4.49 -1.88 9.97
N PHE A 259 -3.22 -2.25 10.13
CA PHE A 259 -2.69 -3.54 9.65
C PHE A 259 -2.61 -4.60 10.76
N GLU A 260 -3.37 -4.38 11.82
CA GLU A 260 -3.48 -5.27 12.98
C GLU A 260 -4.83 -5.07 13.72
N GLY A 261 -5.19 -6.07 14.52
CA GLY A 261 -6.40 -6.10 15.32
C GLY A 261 -7.66 -6.08 14.46
N VAL A 262 -8.76 -5.68 15.08
CA VAL A 262 -10.06 -5.55 14.42
C VAL A 262 -10.69 -4.20 14.73
N ARG A 263 -11.59 -3.78 13.86
CA ARG A 263 -12.45 -2.63 14.01
C ARG A 263 -13.63 -2.95 14.95
N LYS A 264 -13.44 -2.68 16.25
CA LYS A 264 -14.44 -2.97 17.30
C LYS A 264 -15.86 -2.42 17.09
N ASP A 265 -16.00 -1.35 16.31
CA ASP A 265 -17.30 -0.72 15.98
C ASP A 265 -17.89 -1.20 14.64
N ASP A 266 -17.33 -2.27 14.07
CA ASP A 266 -17.82 -2.95 12.88
C ASP A 266 -17.99 -4.46 13.16
N PRO A 267 -19.23 -4.98 13.24
CA PRO A 267 -19.48 -6.41 13.49
C PRO A 267 -19.09 -7.33 12.31
N ASN A 268 -18.84 -6.78 11.12
CA ASN A 268 -18.34 -7.56 9.99
C ASN A 268 -16.83 -7.84 10.10
N ASP A 269 -16.11 -7.03 10.90
CA ASP A 269 -14.67 -7.13 11.04
C ASP A 269 -14.26 -8.09 12.17
N ILE A 270 -14.28 -9.38 11.84
CA ILE A 270 -14.05 -10.48 12.79
C ILE A 270 -12.66 -11.12 12.68
N ILE A 271 -11.91 -10.80 11.62
CA ILE A 271 -10.60 -11.39 11.33
C ILE A 271 -9.54 -10.34 11.63
N PRO A 272 -8.65 -10.57 12.62
CA PRO A 272 -7.55 -9.67 12.88
C PRO A 272 -6.78 -9.35 11.59
N HIS A 273 -6.54 -8.08 11.31
CA HIS A 273 -5.99 -7.62 10.05
C HIS A 273 -4.60 -8.22 9.76
N GLU A 274 -3.81 -8.46 10.80
CA GLU A 274 -2.52 -9.14 10.72
C GLU A 274 -2.64 -10.64 10.41
N ASP A 275 -3.85 -11.19 10.39
CA ASP A 275 -4.21 -12.56 10.04
C ASP A 275 -4.96 -12.69 8.72
N ARG A 276 -5.13 -11.59 7.97
CA ARG A 276 -5.74 -11.60 6.64
C ARG A 276 -4.69 -11.86 5.55
N ARG A 277 -4.90 -12.86 4.70
CA ARG A 277 -4.02 -13.19 3.57
C ARG A 277 -3.93 -12.04 2.56
N ASP A 278 -5.02 -11.32 2.30
CA ASP A 278 -5.02 -10.16 1.41
C ASP A 278 -4.21 -8.97 1.96
N LEU A 279 -4.01 -8.85 3.27
CA LEU A 279 -3.14 -7.82 3.86
C LEU A 279 -1.70 -8.31 4.03
N ARG A 280 -1.49 -9.59 4.35
CA ARG A 280 -0.16 -10.20 4.40
C ARG A 280 0.48 -10.24 3.01
N GLY A 281 -0.26 -10.79 2.03
CA GLY A 281 0.17 -10.90 0.63
C GLY A 281 0.38 -9.56 -0.07
N LEU A 282 -0.19 -8.47 0.45
CA LEU A 282 0.11 -7.10 0.00
C LEU A 282 1.61 -6.79 0.04
N ARG A 283 2.40 -7.43 0.91
CA ARG A 283 3.86 -7.31 0.90
C ARG A 283 4.49 -7.73 -0.43
N VAL A 284 4.00 -8.83 -1.03
CA VAL A 284 4.54 -9.32 -2.32
C VAL A 284 4.14 -8.37 -3.45
N PHE A 285 2.89 -7.91 -3.47
CA PHE A 285 2.43 -6.93 -4.45
C PHE A 285 3.17 -5.59 -4.31
N ALA A 286 3.34 -5.10 -3.08
CA ALA A 286 4.09 -3.90 -2.77
C ALA A 286 5.56 -4.04 -3.21
N SER A 287 6.18 -5.21 -3.03
CA SER A 287 7.53 -5.48 -3.54
C SER A 287 7.58 -5.48 -5.07
N TRP A 288 6.50 -5.81 -5.78
CA TRP A 288 6.49 -5.79 -7.25
C TRP A 288 6.55 -4.38 -7.82
N ILE A 289 5.84 -3.45 -7.18
CA ILE A 289 5.73 -2.03 -7.59
C ILE A 289 6.52 -1.09 -6.68
N ASP A 290 7.39 -1.61 -5.79
CA ASP A 290 8.14 -0.86 -4.76
C ASP A 290 7.30 0.17 -3.99
N HIS A 291 6.11 -0.25 -3.54
CA HIS A 291 5.23 0.60 -2.75
C HIS A 291 5.79 0.77 -1.33
N ASN A 292 6.61 1.81 -1.14
CA ASN A 292 7.43 1.96 0.06
C ASN A 292 6.77 2.78 1.19
N ASP A 293 5.69 3.51 0.89
CA ASP A 293 5.03 4.44 1.84
C ASP A 293 3.69 3.91 2.38
N LEU A 294 3.48 2.60 2.46
CA LEU A 294 2.22 2.05 2.95
C LEU A 294 2.11 2.24 4.48
N ARG A 295 1.04 2.92 4.91
CA ARG A 295 0.67 3.16 6.32
C ARG A 295 -0.83 3.39 6.45
N VAL A 296 -1.34 3.51 7.67
CA VAL A 296 -2.77 3.77 7.93
C VAL A 296 -3.26 5.02 7.19
N GLY A 297 -2.45 6.09 7.14
CA GLY A 297 -2.75 7.29 6.36
C GLY A 297 -2.93 7.08 4.83
N ASN A 298 -2.48 5.95 4.28
CA ASN A 298 -2.61 5.58 2.87
C ASN A 298 -3.73 4.53 2.66
N THR A 299 -4.62 4.40 3.63
CA THR A 299 -5.79 3.53 3.57
C THR A 299 -7.04 4.32 3.90
N LEU A 300 -8.22 3.84 3.49
CA LEU A 300 -9.48 4.50 3.81
C LEU A 300 -10.66 3.52 3.86
N ASP A 301 -11.34 3.53 5.00
CA ASP A 301 -12.66 2.93 5.15
C ASP A 301 -13.73 3.89 4.64
N MET A 302 -14.57 3.41 3.73
CA MET A 302 -15.75 4.11 3.26
C MET A 302 -17.01 3.38 3.73
N TYR A 303 -17.87 4.05 4.48
CA TYR A 303 -19.22 3.54 4.76
C TYR A 303 -20.09 3.75 3.52
N VAL A 304 -20.38 2.65 2.83
CA VAL A 304 -21.06 2.62 1.53
C VAL A 304 -22.47 2.06 1.65
N ALA A 305 -23.30 2.33 0.64
CA ALA A 305 -24.60 1.71 0.47
C ALA A 305 -24.65 1.09 -0.93
N GLU A 306 -24.57 -0.24 -1.00
CA GLU A 306 -24.44 -0.99 -2.25
C GLU A 306 -25.33 -2.23 -2.20
N ASN A 307 -26.07 -2.51 -3.28
CA ASN A 307 -26.94 -3.68 -3.39
C ASN A 307 -27.92 -3.85 -2.19
N GLY A 308 -28.44 -2.75 -1.66
CA GLY A 308 -29.34 -2.74 -0.51
C GLY A 308 -28.67 -3.00 0.84
N ARG A 309 -27.33 -3.06 0.89
CA ARG A 309 -26.55 -3.28 2.10
C ARG A 309 -25.68 -2.08 2.44
N LYS A 310 -25.39 -1.89 3.73
CA LYS A 310 -24.52 -0.83 4.25
C LYS A 310 -23.39 -1.41 5.08
N PHE A 311 -22.17 -1.29 4.61
CA PHE A 311 -20.96 -1.88 5.20
C PHE A 311 -19.77 -0.95 5.00
N LEU A 312 -18.61 -1.27 5.59
CA LEU A 312 -17.36 -0.59 5.27
C LEU A 312 -16.68 -1.25 4.09
N ARG A 313 -16.30 -0.46 3.09
CA ARG A 313 -15.41 -0.88 2.00
C ARG A 313 -14.02 -0.31 2.25
N HIS A 314 -13.00 -1.15 2.14
CA HIS A 314 -11.63 -0.82 2.50
C HIS A 314 -10.81 -0.50 1.25
N TYR A 315 -10.26 0.70 1.18
CA TYR A 315 -9.49 1.20 0.03
C TYR A 315 -8.01 1.37 0.37
N LEU A 316 -7.17 1.04 -0.61
CA LEU A 316 -5.79 1.54 -0.67
C LEU A 316 -5.77 2.87 -1.43
N LEU A 317 -4.94 3.80 -0.98
CA LEU A 317 -4.81 5.15 -1.54
C LEU A 317 -3.34 5.54 -1.71
N ASP A 318 -3.12 6.59 -2.52
CA ASP A 318 -1.90 7.37 -2.57
C ASP A 318 -0.66 6.53 -2.96
N PHE A 319 -0.62 6.23 -4.25
CA PHE A 319 0.40 5.42 -4.92
C PHE A 319 1.50 6.27 -5.57
N GLY A 320 1.56 7.57 -5.27
CA GLY A 320 2.62 8.48 -5.72
C GLY A 320 4.01 8.05 -5.24
N SER A 321 4.07 7.31 -4.13
CA SER A 321 5.29 6.68 -3.60
C SER A 321 5.37 5.18 -3.96
N THR A 322 5.25 4.91 -5.26
CA THR A 322 5.46 3.60 -5.88
C THR A 322 6.42 3.76 -7.05
N LEU A 323 6.84 2.63 -7.62
CA LEU A 323 7.86 2.55 -8.64
C LEU A 323 9.16 3.21 -8.11
N GLY A 324 9.81 4.07 -8.88
CA GLY A 324 11.02 4.77 -8.44
C GLY A 324 10.77 6.09 -7.72
N SER A 325 9.54 6.38 -7.30
CA SER A 325 9.10 7.68 -6.81
C SER A 325 8.85 7.71 -5.30
N GLU A 326 9.28 8.80 -4.65
CA GLU A 326 8.92 9.20 -3.28
C GLU A 326 7.90 10.38 -3.30
N THR A 327 7.11 10.49 -4.36
CA THR A 327 6.17 11.60 -4.64
C THR A 327 6.83 12.91 -5.07
N ASP A 328 7.81 13.45 -4.34
CA ASP A 328 8.46 14.75 -4.66
C ASP A 328 9.94 14.63 -5.09
N GLN A 329 10.51 13.44 -4.93
CA GLN A 329 11.84 13.08 -5.38
C GLN A 329 11.90 11.60 -5.82
N ALA A 330 13.03 11.19 -6.39
CA ALA A 330 13.29 9.78 -6.65
C ALA A 330 13.56 9.02 -5.33
N ASN A 331 13.08 7.78 -5.21
CA ASN A 331 13.29 6.90 -4.04
C ASN A 331 14.72 6.93 -3.54
N GLU A 332 14.96 7.12 -2.24
CA GLU A 332 16.29 7.00 -1.68
C GLU A 332 16.90 5.59 -1.90
N SER A 333 18.23 5.48 -1.86
CA SER A 333 18.90 4.21 -2.19
C SER A 333 18.63 3.06 -1.20
N PHE A 334 18.12 3.37 0.00
CA PHE A 334 17.76 2.35 1.00
C PHE A 334 16.39 1.73 0.75
N VAL A 335 15.54 2.38 -0.07
CA VAL A 335 14.17 1.93 -0.32
C VAL A 335 14.17 0.52 -0.89
N GLY A 336 13.30 -0.33 -0.37
CA GLY A 336 13.23 -1.74 -0.73
C GLY A 336 14.24 -2.63 0.00
N HIS A 337 15.21 -2.06 0.72
CA HIS A 337 16.25 -2.80 1.44
C HIS A 337 16.16 -2.66 2.96
N GLU A 338 15.81 -1.47 3.47
CA GLU A 338 15.70 -1.16 4.90
C GLU A 338 14.44 -0.35 5.18
N HIS A 339 13.93 -0.44 6.41
CA HIS A 339 12.95 0.53 6.90
C HIS A 339 13.60 1.90 7.07
N GLN A 340 12.81 2.97 7.06
CA GLN A 340 13.32 4.34 7.27
C GLN A 340 14.06 4.48 8.61
N MET A 341 13.61 3.75 9.64
CA MET A 341 14.50 3.33 10.72
C MET A 341 14.37 1.83 10.94
N ASP A 342 15.49 1.12 10.89
CA ASP A 342 15.53 -0.32 11.03
C ASP A 342 16.41 -0.70 12.24
N LEU A 343 15.78 -1.04 13.36
CA LEU A 343 16.52 -1.40 14.59
C LEU A 343 17.31 -2.71 14.40
N GLY A 344 16.84 -3.59 13.53
CA GLY A 344 17.53 -4.83 13.17
C GLY A 344 18.84 -4.56 12.45
N GLU A 345 18.82 -3.70 11.43
CA GLU A 345 20.03 -3.28 10.71
C GLU A 345 20.93 -2.41 11.59
N ALA A 346 20.38 -1.48 12.38
CA ALA A 346 21.17 -0.69 13.33
C ALA A 346 21.95 -1.58 14.31
N ARG A 347 21.32 -2.63 14.85
CA ARG A 347 21.98 -3.62 15.70
C ARG A 347 23.08 -4.38 14.96
N LYS A 348 22.83 -4.80 13.71
CA LYS A 348 23.86 -5.47 12.88
C LYS A 348 25.07 -4.56 12.66
N GLN A 349 24.85 -3.28 12.36
CA GLN A 349 25.92 -2.29 12.20
C GLN A 349 26.70 -2.11 13.51
N LEU A 350 26.01 -2.01 14.66
CA LEU A 350 26.65 -1.89 15.96
C LEU A 350 27.53 -3.10 16.29
N VAL A 351 27.00 -4.32 16.16
CA VAL A 351 27.71 -5.56 16.50
C VAL A 351 28.87 -5.85 15.53
N THR A 352 28.75 -5.44 14.27
CA THR A 352 29.83 -5.60 13.28
C THR A 352 30.81 -4.43 13.26
N PHE A 353 30.66 -3.46 14.17
CA PHE A 353 31.43 -2.20 14.20
C PHE A 353 31.46 -1.49 12.83
N GLY A 354 30.38 -1.59 12.06
CA GLY A 354 30.26 -1.01 10.72
C GLY A 354 31.07 -1.70 9.63
N ILE A 355 31.72 -2.85 9.89
CA ILE A 355 32.49 -3.58 8.87
C ILE A 355 31.57 -4.16 7.80
N LYS A 356 30.39 -4.65 8.18
CA LYS A 356 29.41 -5.22 7.25
C LYS A 356 28.45 -4.13 6.77
N GLN A 357 28.84 -3.38 5.75
CA GLN A 357 27.94 -2.43 5.10
C GLN A 357 27.04 -3.13 4.07
N PRO A 358 25.75 -2.76 3.96
CA PRO A 358 24.90 -3.28 2.91
C PRO A 358 25.30 -2.71 1.55
N SER A 359 25.18 -3.53 0.49
CA SER A 359 25.66 -3.22 -0.85
C SER A 359 25.04 -1.96 -1.47
N TRP A 360 23.76 -1.70 -1.16
CA TRP A 360 23.01 -0.54 -1.65
C TRP A 360 23.60 0.81 -1.21
N ARG A 361 24.41 0.86 -0.13
CA ARG A 361 25.11 2.07 0.30
C ARG A 361 26.30 2.43 -0.60
N SER A 362 27.02 1.43 -1.09
CA SER A 362 28.25 1.64 -1.86
C SER A 362 27.99 1.72 -3.37
N HIS A 363 26.88 1.15 -3.85
CA HIS A 363 26.52 1.14 -5.27
C HIS A 363 25.03 1.47 -5.43
N PRO A 364 24.62 2.72 -5.14
CA PRO A 364 23.23 3.11 -5.30
C PRO A 364 22.84 3.04 -6.78
N GLU A 365 21.66 2.50 -7.06
CA GLU A 365 21.12 2.52 -8.43
C GLU A 365 20.92 3.98 -8.89
N PRO A 366 21.35 4.35 -10.11
CA PRO A 366 21.21 5.71 -10.59
C PRO A 366 19.77 6.00 -11.01
N VAL A 367 19.40 7.28 -10.93
CA VAL A 367 18.19 7.77 -11.59
C VAL A 367 18.47 7.87 -13.09
N ARG A 368 17.90 6.96 -13.88
CA ARG A 368 18.07 6.91 -15.34
C ARG A 368 17.14 7.88 -16.07
N TYR A 369 15.89 7.95 -15.60
CA TYR A 369 14.84 8.80 -16.14
C TYR A 369 14.18 9.55 -14.99
N SER A 370 14.15 10.88 -15.05
CA SER A 370 13.50 11.70 -14.02
C SER A 370 11.98 11.48 -13.96
N SER A 371 11.37 10.99 -15.04
CA SER A 371 9.95 10.63 -15.10
C SER A 371 9.60 9.28 -14.46
N ILE A 372 10.59 8.55 -13.93
CA ILE A 372 10.40 7.27 -13.22
C ILE A 372 11.00 7.34 -11.81
N GLY A 373 12.15 8.02 -11.67
CA GLY A 373 12.93 8.04 -10.45
C GLY A 373 13.90 6.86 -10.36
N ARG A 374 14.18 6.39 -9.15
CA ARG A 374 15.18 5.34 -8.88
C ARG A 374 14.50 3.97 -8.86
N TRP A 375 14.55 3.28 -9.99
CA TRP A 375 13.86 2.01 -10.19
C TRP A 375 14.75 1.02 -10.94
N SER A 376 14.77 -0.23 -10.49
CA SER A 376 15.48 -1.33 -11.14
C SER A 376 14.96 -2.68 -10.65
N ALA A 377 15.06 -3.71 -11.50
CA ALA A 377 14.95 -5.12 -11.14
C ALA A 377 16.32 -5.73 -10.82
N ASN A 378 17.42 -5.03 -11.12
CA ASN A 378 18.77 -5.48 -10.77
C ASN A 378 18.90 -5.60 -9.24
N GLY A 379 19.35 -6.75 -8.77
CA GLY A 379 19.50 -7.02 -7.33
C GLY A 379 18.17 -7.08 -6.55
N PHE A 380 17.02 -7.07 -7.22
CA PHE A 380 15.72 -7.20 -6.57
C PHE A 380 15.50 -8.62 -6.06
N ASP A 381 15.26 -8.74 -4.75
CA ASP A 381 14.79 -9.98 -4.11
C ASP A 381 13.51 -9.68 -3.30
N PRO A 382 12.35 -10.19 -3.73
CA PRO A 382 11.08 -9.93 -3.04
C PRO A 382 11.00 -10.59 -1.66
N ARG A 383 11.84 -11.59 -1.37
CA ARG A 383 11.88 -12.25 -0.04
C ARG A 383 12.43 -11.30 1.00
N THR A 384 13.42 -10.49 0.66
CA THR A 384 14.08 -9.56 1.57
C THR A 384 13.59 -8.12 1.47
N TRP A 385 12.66 -7.84 0.55
CA TRP A 385 12.14 -6.50 0.33
C TRP A 385 11.50 -5.92 1.60
N LYS A 386 11.77 -4.63 1.87
CA LYS A 386 11.20 -3.88 3.00
C LYS A 386 10.67 -2.53 2.53
N GLN A 387 9.48 -2.17 3.01
CA GLN A 387 8.95 -0.82 2.87
C GLN A 387 9.51 0.11 3.96
N ASN A 388 9.22 1.41 3.89
CA ASN A 388 9.74 2.38 4.85
C ASN A 388 9.21 2.18 6.28
N PHE A 389 7.95 1.76 6.42
CA PHE A 389 7.27 1.56 7.70
C PHE A 389 7.00 0.07 7.98
N PRO A 390 7.44 -0.50 9.10
CA PRO A 390 7.05 -1.87 9.48
C PRO A 390 5.53 -2.00 9.63
N LEU A 391 4.98 -3.15 9.23
CA LEU A 391 3.55 -3.46 9.33
C LEU A 391 3.38 -4.91 9.79
N THR A 392 2.60 -5.14 10.85
CA THR A 392 2.44 -6.48 11.44
C THR A 392 1.91 -7.51 10.45
N ALA A 393 1.00 -7.13 9.55
CA ALA A 393 0.55 -8.01 8.48
C ALA A 393 1.70 -8.45 7.55
N PHE A 394 2.65 -7.56 7.23
CA PHE A 394 3.79 -7.87 6.38
C PHE A 394 4.77 -8.80 7.11
N ASP A 395 4.97 -8.54 8.40
CA ASP A 395 5.80 -9.35 9.28
C ASP A 395 5.20 -10.74 9.51
N ASN A 396 3.88 -10.90 9.41
CA ASN A 396 3.16 -12.18 9.49
C ASN A 396 3.03 -12.93 8.15
N LEU A 397 3.62 -12.45 7.06
CA LEU A 397 3.60 -13.13 5.77
C LEU A 397 4.16 -14.57 5.89
N THR A 398 3.35 -15.55 5.49
CA THR A 398 3.76 -16.96 5.39
C THR A 398 4.13 -17.33 3.96
N ASP A 399 4.79 -18.48 3.78
CA ASP A 399 5.08 -19.01 2.43
C ASP A 399 3.80 -19.28 1.62
N SER A 400 2.72 -19.69 2.28
CA SER A 400 1.43 -19.93 1.63
C SER A 400 0.80 -18.62 1.14
N ASP A 401 0.87 -17.56 1.95
CA ASP A 401 0.44 -16.21 1.55
C ASP A 401 1.29 -15.68 0.39
N ALA A 402 2.61 -15.89 0.45
CA ALA A 402 3.54 -15.45 -0.59
C ALA A 402 3.34 -16.18 -1.92
N ARG A 403 3.12 -17.51 -1.88
CA ARG A 403 2.77 -18.31 -3.06
C ARG A 403 1.46 -17.84 -3.69
N TRP A 404 0.42 -17.63 -2.90
CA TRP A 404 -0.86 -17.11 -3.37
C TRP A 404 -0.68 -15.77 -4.10
N ALA A 405 0.01 -14.81 -3.48
CA ALA A 405 0.26 -13.51 -4.10
C ALA A 405 1.14 -13.62 -5.36
N ALA A 406 2.16 -14.47 -5.34
CA ALA A 406 3.02 -14.72 -6.50
C ALA A 406 2.25 -15.33 -7.68
N ARG A 407 1.27 -16.22 -7.46
CA ARG A 407 0.39 -16.72 -8.53
C ARG A 407 -0.38 -15.58 -9.21
N ILE A 408 -0.88 -14.63 -8.42
CA ILE A 408 -1.59 -13.46 -8.95
C ILE A 408 -0.63 -12.55 -9.73
N VAL A 409 0.56 -12.25 -9.21
CA VAL A 409 1.58 -11.48 -9.95
C VAL A 409 1.95 -12.16 -11.27
N ASN A 410 2.14 -13.48 -11.25
CA ASN A 410 2.48 -14.26 -12.44
C ASN A 410 1.32 -14.38 -13.46
N SER A 411 0.08 -14.07 -13.07
CA SER A 411 -1.06 -14.06 -13.99
C SER A 411 -1.06 -12.88 -14.97
N PHE A 412 -0.25 -11.85 -14.72
CA PHE A 412 -0.13 -10.69 -15.60
C PHE A 412 0.72 -11.03 -16.83
N SER A 413 0.20 -10.85 -18.04
CA SER A 413 1.01 -10.95 -19.26
C SER A 413 1.80 -9.68 -19.53
N ASP A 414 2.82 -9.80 -20.39
CA ASP A 414 3.66 -8.66 -20.78
C ASP A 414 2.83 -7.56 -21.44
N GLU A 415 1.78 -7.91 -22.21
CA GLU A 415 0.86 -6.96 -22.82
C GLU A 415 0.03 -6.22 -21.76
N GLN A 416 -0.39 -6.89 -20.69
CA GLN A 416 -1.14 -6.25 -19.60
C GLN A 416 -0.25 -5.30 -18.80
N ILE A 417 1.00 -5.67 -18.54
CA ILE A 417 1.99 -4.78 -17.89
C ILE A 417 2.25 -3.56 -18.78
N ALA A 418 2.51 -3.76 -20.07
CA ALA A 418 2.69 -2.69 -21.03
C ALA A 418 1.45 -1.77 -21.10
N ALA A 419 0.25 -2.35 -21.03
CA ALA A 419 -1.00 -1.59 -21.02
C ALA A 419 -1.17 -0.72 -19.76
N ALA A 420 -0.79 -1.23 -18.59
CA ALA A 420 -0.75 -0.44 -17.36
C ALA A 420 0.26 0.72 -17.48
N VAL A 421 1.49 0.43 -17.95
CA VAL A 421 2.53 1.46 -18.16
C VAL A 421 2.10 2.51 -19.17
N PHE A 422 1.40 2.12 -20.24
CA PHE A 422 0.85 3.05 -21.23
C PHE A 422 -0.07 4.09 -20.60
N CYS A 423 -0.88 3.71 -19.59
CA CYS A 423 -1.74 4.65 -18.86
C CYS A 423 -0.97 5.69 -18.04
N GLY A 424 0.32 5.45 -17.76
CA GLY A 424 1.19 6.45 -17.15
C GLY A 424 1.55 7.59 -18.08
N GLU A 425 1.29 7.49 -19.39
CA GLU A 425 1.49 8.54 -20.39
C GLU A 425 2.86 9.23 -20.30
N LEU A 426 3.93 8.44 -20.13
CA LEU A 426 5.30 8.96 -20.15
C LEU A 426 5.60 9.55 -21.52
N SER A 427 6.13 10.77 -21.55
CA SER A 427 6.47 11.50 -22.77
C SER A 427 7.66 10.90 -23.51
N ASP A 428 8.64 10.36 -22.77
CA ASP A 428 9.79 9.65 -23.32
C ASP A 428 9.44 8.16 -23.56
N PRO A 429 9.39 7.69 -24.83
CA PRO A 429 9.09 6.30 -25.14
C PRO A 429 10.15 5.32 -24.62
N GLU A 430 11.41 5.73 -24.46
CA GLU A 430 12.46 4.86 -23.92
C GLU A 430 12.29 4.69 -22.40
N ALA A 431 11.83 5.73 -21.69
CA ALA A 431 11.43 5.61 -20.28
C ALA A 431 10.28 4.60 -20.13
N ALA A 432 9.25 4.67 -20.97
CA ALA A 432 8.13 3.72 -20.93
C ALA A 432 8.55 2.27 -21.22
N LYS A 433 9.43 2.05 -22.21
CA LYS A 433 10.00 0.73 -22.51
C LYS A 433 10.84 0.20 -21.36
N TYR A 434 11.69 1.05 -20.77
CA TYR A 434 12.51 0.72 -19.62
C TYR A 434 11.63 0.26 -18.44
N LEU A 435 10.64 1.07 -18.06
CA LEU A 435 9.74 0.76 -16.95
C LEU A 435 8.98 -0.55 -17.17
N THR A 436 8.45 -0.74 -18.38
CA THR A 436 7.74 -1.98 -18.76
C THR A 436 8.64 -3.20 -18.59
N ARG A 437 9.88 -3.14 -19.13
CA ARG A 437 10.86 -4.22 -19.01
C ARG A 437 11.19 -4.52 -17.54
N GLU A 438 11.48 -3.51 -16.74
CA GLU A 438 11.85 -3.70 -15.33
C GLU A 438 10.68 -4.26 -14.50
N LEU A 439 9.44 -3.83 -14.73
CA LEU A 439 8.25 -4.41 -14.09
C LEU A 439 8.07 -5.89 -14.45
N THR A 440 8.25 -6.24 -15.72
CA THR A 440 8.23 -7.64 -16.18
C THR A 440 9.33 -8.47 -15.52
N LEU A 441 10.54 -7.92 -15.38
CA LEU A 441 11.64 -8.60 -14.70
C LEU A 441 11.36 -8.81 -13.20
N ARG A 442 10.79 -7.81 -12.50
CA ARG A 442 10.36 -7.99 -11.10
C ARG A 442 9.24 -9.02 -10.95
N ARG A 443 8.28 -9.09 -11.91
CA ARG A 443 7.26 -10.15 -11.95
C ARG A 443 7.92 -11.53 -12.01
N ASN A 444 8.89 -11.70 -12.90
CA ASN A 444 9.60 -12.96 -13.07
C ASN A 444 10.42 -13.32 -11.82
N ALA A 445 11.08 -12.35 -11.19
CA ALA A 445 11.81 -12.56 -9.94
C ALA A 445 10.88 -13.02 -8.78
N ILE A 446 9.66 -12.48 -8.71
CA ILE A 446 8.63 -12.93 -7.76
C ILE A 446 8.19 -14.36 -8.04
N ARG A 447 7.93 -14.70 -9.30
CA ARG A 447 7.65 -16.09 -9.71
C ARG A 447 8.77 -17.02 -9.26
N ASP A 448 10.01 -16.71 -9.62
CA ASP A 448 11.17 -17.58 -9.35
C ASP A 448 11.39 -17.73 -7.83
N ALA A 449 11.20 -16.66 -7.06
CA ALA A 449 11.39 -16.67 -5.61
C ALA A 449 10.37 -17.51 -4.83
N PHE A 450 9.10 -17.55 -5.27
CA PHE A 450 8.02 -18.16 -4.49
C PHE A 450 7.33 -19.35 -5.16
N LEU A 451 7.36 -19.45 -6.49
CA LEU A 451 6.75 -20.54 -7.27
C LEU A 451 7.78 -21.51 -7.85
N GLY A 452 9.07 -21.12 -7.85
CA GLY A 452 10.15 -21.83 -8.52
C GLY A 452 10.29 -21.45 -10.00
N SER A 453 11.47 -21.71 -10.56
CA SER A 453 11.76 -21.46 -11.97
C SER A 453 11.00 -22.45 -12.85
N GLN A 454 10.39 -21.98 -13.95
CA GLN A 454 9.99 -22.88 -15.02
C GLN A 454 11.21 -23.11 -15.92
N GLU A 455 11.66 -24.36 -16.02
CA GLU A 455 12.69 -24.80 -16.97
C GLU A 455 12.23 -24.67 -18.43
#